data_AF-A0A8J2LCA8-F1
#
_entry.id   AF-A0A8J2LCA8-F1
#
_cell.length_a   1.000
_cell.length_b   1.000
_cell.length_c   1.000
_cell.angle_alpha   90.00
_cell.angle_beta   90.00
_cell.angle_gamma   90.00
#
_symmetry.space_group_name_H-M   'P 1'
#
loop_
_entity.id
_entity.type
_entity.pdbx_description
1 polymer ?
#
loop_
_entity_poly.entity_id
_entity_poly.type
_entity_poly.pdbx_seq_one_letter_code
_entity_poly.pdbx_strand_id
1 'polypeptide(L)'
;VTRHIGNALANERWLGFKRGRCISVGIAPWGLVEHRNDLIGRNRDRVYVPFEHPGGKFILLNPRHSNFMLVDNGSVGKPGGDVYFRKRLEKHLSTYPMSPQRGCDTPIVSVIIEGGLYTLKTIAEYLTDEPPIPVVVLGHTG
;
A
#
# COMPACT_ATOMS: atom_id res chain seq x y z
N VAL A 1 -0.51 -9.98 6.89
CA VAL A 1 -1.40 -8.81 6.70
C VAL A 1 -2.03 -8.68 5.29
N THR A 2 -1.28 -8.51 4.19
CA THR A 2 -1.84 -8.20 2.84
C THR A 2 -2.85 -9.22 2.29
N ARG A 3 -2.71 -10.50 2.64
CA ARG A 3 -3.69 -11.56 2.30
C ARG A 3 -5.04 -11.34 2.99
N HIS A 4 -5.03 -11.00 4.28
CA HIS A 4 -6.24 -10.73 5.06
C HIS A 4 -6.96 -9.48 4.55
N ILE A 5 -6.22 -8.41 4.22
CA ILE A 5 -6.76 -7.22 3.56
C ILE A 5 -7.43 -7.59 2.24
N GLY A 6 -6.77 -8.41 1.42
CA GLY A 6 -7.36 -8.92 0.18
C GLY A 6 -8.70 -9.62 0.42
N ASN A 7 -8.79 -10.51 1.40
CA ASN A 7 -10.04 -11.21 1.71
C ASN A 7 -11.15 -10.25 2.18
N ALA A 8 -10.82 -9.25 3.01
CA ALA A 8 -11.78 -8.22 3.41
C ALA A 8 -12.30 -7.42 2.19
N LEU A 9 -11.40 -7.02 1.28
CA LEU A 9 -11.77 -6.31 0.03
C LEU A 9 -12.66 -7.17 -0.88
N ALA A 10 -12.41 -8.48 -0.96
CA ALA A 10 -13.28 -9.38 -1.69
C ALA A 10 -14.68 -9.42 -1.08
N ASN A 11 -14.78 -9.58 0.25
CA ASN A 11 -16.06 -9.62 0.96
C ASN A 11 -16.86 -8.32 0.78
N GLU A 12 -16.21 -7.15 0.85
CA GLU A 12 -16.83 -5.84 0.56
C GLU A 12 -17.39 -5.76 -0.86
N ARG A 13 -16.64 -6.28 -1.85
CA ARG A 13 -17.09 -6.31 -3.25
C ARG A 13 -18.31 -7.23 -3.44
N TRP A 14 -18.40 -8.31 -2.67
CA TRP A 14 -19.55 -9.22 -2.66
C TRP A 14 -20.79 -8.63 -1.96
N LEU A 15 -20.60 -7.77 -0.96
CA LEU A 15 -21.69 -7.18 -0.17
C LEU A 15 -22.49 -6.08 -0.90
N GLY A 16 -22.11 -5.72 -2.13
CA GLY A 16 -23.00 -4.99 -3.04
C GLY A 16 -23.42 -3.59 -2.59
N PHE A 17 -22.67 -2.93 -1.71
CA PHE A 17 -22.94 -1.54 -1.32
C PHE A 17 -22.88 -0.63 -2.56
N LYS A 18 -24.07 -0.24 -3.06
CA LYS A 18 -24.24 0.65 -4.22
C LYS A 18 -23.71 2.08 -4.00
N ARG A 19 -23.26 2.41 -2.79
CA ARG A 19 -22.61 3.68 -2.42
C ARG A 19 -21.33 3.37 -1.65
N GLY A 20 -20.17 3.67 -2.24
CA GLY A 20 -18.86 3.55 -1.59
C GLY A 20 -18.10 2.29 -1.98
N ARG A 21 -17.62 2.22 -3.22
CA ARG A 21 -16.64 1.19 -3.62
C ARG A 21 -15.30 1.53 -2.96
N CYS A 22 -14.80 0.67 -2.07
CA CYS A 22 -13.48 0.85 -1.48
C CYS A 22 -12.40 0.85 -2.57
N ILE A 23 -11.54 1.86 -2.57
CA ILE A 23 -10.38 1.96 -3.46
C ILE A 23 -9.15 1.55 -2.67
N SER A 24 -8.52 0.45 -3.08
CA SER A 24 -7.31 -0.08 -2.47
C SER A 24 -6.13 0.11 -3.42
N VAL A 25 -5.08 0.77 -2.93
CA VAL A 25 -3.85 1.02 -3.69
C VAL A 25 -2.72 0.25 -3.03
N GLY A 26 -2.21 -0.78 -3.72
CA GLY A 26 -1.00 -1.48 -3.29
C GLY A 26 0.25 -0.71 -3.70
N ILE A 27 1.13 -0.40 -2.75
CA ILE A 27 2.45 0.19 -3.06
C ILE A 27 3.48 -0.93 -2.96
N ALA A 28 4.19 -1.20 -4.06
CA ALA A 28 5.16 -2.29 -4.16
C ALA A 28 6.47 -1.81 -4.82
N PRO A 29 7.64 -2.25 -4.36
CA PRO A 29 8.91 -1.93 -5.00
C PRO A 29 9.07 -2.72 -6.32
N TRP A 30 9.22 -2.02 -7.44
CA TRP A 30 9.30 -2.58 -8.80
C TRP A 30 10.39 -3.66 -8.93
N GLY A 31 11.57 -3.39 -8.36
CA GLY A 31 12.70 -4.30 -8.37
C GLY A 31 12.47 -5.63 -7.65
N LEU A 32 11.42 -5.74 -6.84
CA LEU A 32 11.02 -6.97 -6.14
C LEU A 32 9.74 -7.59 -6.70
N VAL A 33 9.05 -6.98 -7.67
CA VAL A 33 7.84 -7.59 -8.25
C VAL A 33 8.21 -8.80 -9.10
N GLU A 34 7.63 -9.95 -8.76
CA GLU A 34 7.76 -11.17 -9.56
C GLU A 34 6.98 -11.03 -10.87
N HIS A 35 7.51 -11.57 -11.97
CA HIS A 35 6.96 -11.41 -13.32
C HIS A 35 6.76 -9.95 -13.76
N ARG A 36 7.58 -9.01 -13.24
CA ARG A 36 7.49 -7.58 -13.61
C ARG A 36 7.57 -7.32 -15.12
N ASN A 37 8.27 -8.17 -15.87
CA ASN A 37 8.41 -8.01 -17.32
C ASN A 37 7.06 -8.10 -18.05
N ASP A 38 6.09 -8.85 -17.50
CA ASP A 38 4.75 -8.97 -18.08
C ASP A 38 4.00 -7.63 -18.03
N LEU A 39 4.32 -6.81 -17.02
CA LEU A 39 3.74 -5.48 -16.80
C LEU A 39 4.37 -4.39 -17.68
N ILE A 40 5.46 -4.69 -18.41
CA ILE A 40 6.14 -3.68 -19.25
C ILE A 40 5.32 -3.45 -20.53
N GLY A 41 4.69 -2.30 -20.64
CA GLY A 41 3.99 -1.87 -21.84
C GLY A 41 3.68 -0.38 -21.80
N ARG A 42 3.93 0.35 -22.89
CA ARG A 42 3.61 1.78 -22.97
C ARG A 42 2.18 1.96 -23.47
N ASN A 43 1.32 2.57 -22.65
CA ASN A 43 -0.07 2.90 -22.97
C ASN A 43 -0.89 1.69 -23.47
N ARG A 44 -0.68 0.52 -22.86
CA ARG A 44 -1.38 -0.72 -23.23
C ARG A 44 -1.64 -1.56 -22.00
N ASP A 45 -2.73 -2.30 -22.05
CA ASP A 45 -3.07 -3.25 -21.00
C ASP A 45 -2.14 -4.47 -21.06
N ARG A 46 -1.76 -4.94 -19.87
CA ARG A 46 -0.92 -6.10 -19.66
C ARG A 46 -1.60 -7.06 -18.71
N VAL A 47 -1.55 -8.35 -19.05
CA VAL A 47 -2.06 -9.40 -18.17
C VAL A 47 -0.93 -9.77 -17.21
N TYR A 48 -1.22 -9.69 -15.92
CA TYR A 48 -0.33 -10.16 -14.87
C TYR A 48 -0.84 -11.49 -14.33
N VAL A 49 -0.02 -12.53 -14.39
CA VAL A 49 -0.35 -13.84 -13.85
C VAL A 49 0.52 -14.09 -12.63
N PRO A 50 -0.01 -13.96 -11.40
CA PRO A 50 0.76 -14.24 -10.20
C PRO A 50 1.02 -15.75 -10.11
N PHE A 51 2.29 -16.13 -10.05
CA PHE A 51 2.71 -17.51 -9.84
C PHE A 51 3.77 -17.60 -8.73
N GLU A 52 3.51 -18.40 -7.70
CA GLU A 52 4.46 -18.60 -6.59
C GLU A 52 5.52 -19.64 -7.00
N HIS A 53 6.78 -19.22 -7.08
CA HIS A 53 7.90 -20.13 -7.17
C HIS A 53 8.39 -20.52 -5.76
N PRO A 54 8.53 -21.84 -5.46
CA PRO A 54 9.11 -22.29 -4.20
C PRO A 54 10.51 -21.68 -3.99
N GLY A 55 10.70 -20.95 -2.89
CA GLY A 55 11.97 -20.27 -2.58
C GLY A 55 12.20 -18.94 -3.31
N GLY A 56 11.18 -18.39 -3.99
CA GLY A 56 11.23 -17.08 -4.62
C GLY A 56 11.49 -15.96 -3.60
N LYS A 57 12.41 -15.03 -3.93
CA LYS A 57 12.75 -13.85 -3.11
C LYS A 57 11.95 -12.59 -3.50
N PHE A 58 11.08 -12.72 -4.50
CA PHE A 58 10.29 -11.66 -5.08
C PHE A 58 8.85 -11.68 -4.53
N ILE A 59 8.15 -10.57 -4.65
CA ILE A 59 6.79 -10.37 -4.15
C ILE A 59 5.78 -10.54 -5.28
N LEU A 60 4.65 -11.17 -4.97
CA LEU A 60 3.49 -11.20 -5.85
C LEU A 60 2.53 -10.05 -5.55
N LEU A 61 2.00 -9.44 -6.61
CA LEU A 61 0.93 -8.46 -6.48
C LEU A 61 -0.38 -9.18 -6.14
N ASN A 62 -1.08 -8.69 -5.12
CA ASN A 62 -2.36 -9.29 -4.70
C ASN A 62 -3.50 -8.81 -5.61
N PRO A 63 -4.09 -9.68 -6.46
CA PRO A 63 -5.07 -9.29 -7.47
C PRO A 63 -6.39 -8.73 -6.90
N ARG A 64 -6.56 -8.74 -5.57
CA ARG A 64 -7.71 -8.16 -4.89
C ARG A 64 -7.60 -6.65 -4.66
N HIS A 65 -6.44 -6.04 -4.91
CA HIS A 65 -6.32 -4.57 -4.91
C HIS A 65 -6.95 -3.99 -6.18
N SER A 66 -7.50 -2.78 -6.10
CA SER A 66 -8.04 -2.11 -7.29
C SER A 66 -6.96 -1.42 -8.11
N ASN A 67 -5.89 -0.94 -7.49
CA ASN A 67 -4.79 -0.23 -8.14
C ASN A 67 -3.44 -0.61 -7.52
N PHE A 68 -2.37 -0.36 -8.26
CA PHE A 68 -0.99 -0.49 -7.77
C PHE A 68 -0.15 0.73 -8.12
N MET A 69 0.75 1.10 -7.22
CA MET A 69 1.87 2.00 -7.47
C MET A 69 3.15 1.19 -7.37
N LEU A 70 3.87 1.08 -8.48
CA LEU A 70 5.13 0.32 -8.57
C LEU A 70 6.30 1.29 -8.46
N VAL A 71 7.01 1.24 -7.34
CA VAL A 71 8.04 2.22 -6.99
C VAL A 71 9.40 1.71 -7.45
N ASP A 72 10.03 2.42 -8.37
CA ASP A 72 11.37 2.08 -8.87
C ASP A 72 12.44 2.90 -8.17
N ASN A 73 13.52 2.24 -7.75
CA ASN A 73 14.72 2.84 -7.18
C ASN A 73 15.98 2.54 -8.00
N GLY A 74 15.82 1.98 -9.21
CA GLY A 74 16.90 1.58 -10.12
C GLY A 74 17.58 0.26 -9.79
N SER A 75 17.16 -0.44 -8.73
CA SER A 75 17.73 -1.73 -8.31
C SER A 75 16.79 -2.90 -8.55
N VAL A 76 17.36 -4.11 -8.67
CA VAL A 76 16.61 -5.37 -8.77
C VAL A 76 16.97 -6.25 -7.59
N GLY A 77 15.96 -6.88 -6.97
CA GLY A 77 16.16 -7.79 -5.85
C GLY A 77 16.48 -7.11 -4.51
N LYS A 78 16.48 -5.77 -4.45
CA LYS A 78 16.74 -5.02 -3.21
C LYS A 78 15.46 -4.36 -2.69
N PRO A 79 15.15 -4.48 -1.40
CA PRO A 79 14.03 -3.78 -0.80
C PRO A 79 14.30 -2.28 -0.68
N GLY A 80 13.23 -1.50 -0.52
CA GLY A 80 13.29 -0.07 -0.25
C GLY A 80 12.75 0.81 -1.38
N GLY A 81 12.76 2.12 -1.16
CA GLY A 81 12.13 3.10 -2.05
C GLY A 81 10.62 3.21 -1.82
N ASP A 82 9.91 2.09 -1.77
CA ASP A 82 8.47 2.00 -1.51
C ASP A 82 8.07 2.53 -0.12
N VAL A 83 8.84 2.22 0.91
CA VAL A 83 8.61 2.72 2.29
C VAL A 83 8.73 4.24 2.35
N TYR A 84 9.80 4.78 1.75
CA TYR A 84 10.03 6.23 1.68
C TYR A 84 8.96 6.94 0.85
N PHE A 85 8.59 6.36 -0.30
CA PHE A 85 7.52 6.86 -1.15
C PHE A 85 6.18 6.89 -0.42
N ARG A 86 5.80 5.80 0.27
CA ARG A 86 4.57 5.71 1.05
C ARG A 86 4.48 6.84 2.08
N LYS A 87 5.53 7.04 2.88
CA LYS A 87 5.56 8.09 3.91
C LYS A 87 5.38 9.48 3.30
N ARG A 88 6.07 9.79 2.20
CA ARG A 88 5.92 11.08 1.50
C ARG A 88 4.54 11.26 0.88
N LEU A 89 3.97 10.21 0.32
CA LEU A 89 2.63 10.24 -0.27
C LEU A 89 1.58 10.51 0.80
N GLU A 90 1.61 9.76 1.91
CA GLU A 90 0.68 9.94 3.03
C GLU A 90 0.79 11.36 3.59
N LYS A 91 2.00 11.86 3.85
CA LYS A 91 2.21 13.23 4.32
C LYS A 91 1.71 14.28 3.32
N HIS A 92 1.93 14.07 2.03
CA HIS A 92 1.42 15.01 1.02
C HIS A 92 -0.11 15.04 1.02
N LEU A 93 -0.73 13.85 1.05
CA LEU A 93 -2.18 13.71 1.11
C LEU A 93 -2.76 14.30 2.39
N SER A 94 -2.06 14.19 3.54
CA SER A 94 -2.56 14.76 4.80
C SER A 94 -2.65 16.28 4.74
N THR A 95 -1.83 16.94 3.91
CA THR A 95 -1.89 18.40 3.69
C THR A 95 -2.70 18.79 2.46
N TYR A 96 -3.27 17.81 1.74
CA TYR A 96 -4.05 18.07 0.55
C TYR A 96 -5.49 18.44 0.97
N PRO A 97 -6.02 19.59 0.53
CA PRO A 97 -7.34 20.03 0.96
C PRO A 97 -8.44 19.12 0.43
N MET A 98 -9.28 18.60 1.32
CA MET A 98 -10.38 17.69 0.96
C MET A 98 -11.39 18.38 0.03
N SER A 99 -11.61 19.68 0.21
CA SER A 99 -12.27 20.52 -0.78
C SER A 99 -11.69 21.94 -0.76
N PRO A 100 -11.62 22.62 -1.91
CA PRO A 100 -11.12 24.00 -1.99
C PRO A 100 -11.92 24.99 -1.11
N GLN A 101 -13.14 24.63 -0.73
CA GLN A 101 -14.08 25.50 -0.02
C GLN A 101 -14.12 25.26 1.50
N ARG A 102 -13.65 24.12 2.00
CA ARG A 102 -13.76 23.77 3.43
C ARG A 102 -12.50 24.06 4.23
N GLY A 103 -11.37 24.37 3.58
CA GLY A 103 -10.11 24.75 4.24
C GLY A 103 -9.54 23.69 5.20
N CYS A 104 -10.07 22.47 5.17
CA CYS A 104 -9.64 21.37 6.03
C CYS A 104 -8.80 20.38 5.23
N ASP A 105 -7.68 20.04 5.84
CA ASP A 105 -6.76 19.00 5.42
C ASP A 105 -7.42 17.62 5.40
N THR A 106 -6.94 16.73 4.53
CA THR A 106 -7.50 15.37 4.42
C THR A 106 -7.04 14.53 5.63
N PRO A 107 -7.95 13.96 6.43
CA PRO A 107 -7.57 13.13 7.57
C PRO A 107 -6.99 11.80 7.09
N ILE A 108 -5.82 11.44 7.64
CA ILE A 108 -5.14 10.18 7.37
C ILE A 108 -4.88 9.46 8.68
N VAL A 109 -5.09 8.15 8.68
CA VAL A 109 -4.83 7.27 9.81
C VAL A 109 -4.07 6.04 9.32
N SER A 110 -3.03 5.65 10.04
CA SER A 110 -2.30 4.41 9.79
C SER A 110 -2.82 3.31 10.72
N VAL A 111 -3.14 2.14 10.18
CA VAL A 111 -3.61 0.98 10.96
C VAL A 111 -2.57 -0.12 10.89
N ILE A 112 -2.11 -0.57 12.06
CA ILE A 112 -1.06 -1.58 12.20
C ILE A 112 -1.64 -2.77 12.95
N ILE A 113 -1.59 -3.93 12.29
CA ILE A 113 -2.12 -5.19 12.80
C ILE A 113 -0.99 -6.03 13.40
N GLU A 114 0.12 -6.15 12.67
CA GLU A 114 1.27 -6.96 13.05
C GLU A 114 2.54 -6.29 12.54
N GLY A 115 3.67 -6.54 13.19
CA GLY A 115 4.95 -5.97 12.77
C GLY A 115 6.13 -6.35 13.66
N GLY A 116 7.33 -6.20 13.12
CA GLY A 116 8.59 -6.34 13.86
C GLY A 116 9.19 -4.98 14.27
N LEU A 117 10.46 -4.96 14.65
CA LEU A 117 11.18 -3.74 15.06
C LEU A 117 11.10 -2.60 14.03
N TYR A 118 11.13 -2.93 12.73
CA TYR A 118 10.96 -1.92 11.68
C TYR A 118 9.60 -1.23 11.73
N THR A 119 8.53 -1.94 12.09
CA THR A 119 7.20 -1.36 12.24
C THR A 119 7.17 -0.37 13.40
N LEU A 120 7.81 -0.68 14.54
CA LEU A 120 7.91 0.26 15.67
C LEU A 120 8.65 1.55 15.28
N LYS A 121 9.73 1.44 14.49
CA LYS A 121 10.43 2.61 13.96
C LYS A 121 9.51 3.46 13.08
N THR A 122 8.75 2.83 12.19
CA THR A 122 7.77 3.53 11.34
C THR A 122 6.68 4.21 12.17
N ILE A 123 6.20 3.60 13.26
CA ILE A 123 5.24 4.22 14.19
C ILE A 123 5.84 5.47 14.82
N ALA A 124 7.05 5.36 15.39
CA ALA A 124 7.72 6.49 16.00
C ALA A 124 7.84 7.64 14.99
N GLU A 125 8.27 7.33 13.76
CA GLU A 125 8.35 8.30 12.67
C GLU A 125 7.00 8.97 12.35
N TYR A 126 5.89 8.23 12.25
CA TYR A 126 4.57 8.82 12.02
C TYR A 126 4.12 9.76 13.13
N LEU A 127 4.44 9.44 14.39
CA LEU A 127 4.05 10.23 15.55
C LEU A 127 4.94 11.47 15.76
N THR A 128 6.19 11.43 15.29
CA THR A 128 7.15 12.55 15.42
C THR A 128 7.19 13.47 14.20
N ASP A 129 6.66 13.05 13.06
CA ASP A 129 6.57 13.87 11.85
C ASP A 129 5.57 15.03 12.04
N GLU A 130 5.73 16.09 11.24
CA GLU A 130 4.82 17.24 11.23
C GLU A 130 4.18 17.45 9.84
N PRO A 131 2.84 17.40 9.70
CA PRO A 131 1.87 17.03 10.74
C PRO A 131 1.97 15.53 11.10
N PRO A 132 1.66 15.14 12.35
CA PRO A 132 1.72 13.75 12.77
C PRO A 132 0.59 12.95 12.10
N ILE A 133 0.86 11.69 11.78
CA ILE A 133 -0.16 10.75 11.28
C ILE A 133 -0.59 9.86 12.45
N PRO A 134 -1.86 9.94 12.90
CA PRO A 134 -2.39 9.05 13.93
C PRO A 134 -2.22 7.58 13.57
N VAL A 135 -1.80 6.78 14.54
CA VAL A 135 -1.59 5.34 14.38
C VAL A 135 -2.54 4.56 15.28
N VAL A 136 -3.29 3.62 14.71
CA VAL A 136 -4.11 2.64 15.43
C VAL A 136 -3.39 1.30 15.43
N VAL A 137 -3.04 0.79 16.61
CA VAL A 137 -2.42 -0.53 16.77
C VAL A 137 -3.46 -1.51 17.29
N LEU A 138 -3.64 -2.64 16.58
CA LEU A 138 -4.53 -3.71 17.01
C LEU A 138 -3.75 -4.75 17.83
N GLY A 139 -3.97 -4.78 19.14
CA GLY A 139 -3.34 -5.76 20.05
C GLY A 139 -3.95 -7.17 19.95
N HIS A 140 -3.19 -8.18 20.40
CA HIS A 140 -3.56 -9.61 20.49
C HIS A 140 -3.61 -10.42 19.19
N THR A 141 -2.85 -10.03 18.16
CA THR A 141 -2.74 -10.80 16.89
C THR A 141 -1.33 -11.26 16.56
N GLY A 142 -0.35 -11.01 17.43
CA GLY A 142 1.04 -11.44 17.30
C GLY A 142 1.50 -12.32 18.47
#